data_AF-A0A2G2HBC0-F1
#
_entry.id   AF-A0A2G2HBC0-F1
#
_cell.length_a   1.000
_cell.length_b   1.000
_cell.length_c   1.000
_cell.angle_alpha   90.00
_cell.angle_beta   90.00
_cell.angle_gamma   90.00
#
_symmetry.space_group_name_H-M   'P 1'
#
loop_
_entity.id
_entity.type
_entity.pdbx_description
1 polymer ?
#
loop_
_entity_poly.entity_id
_entity_poly.type
_entity_poly.pdbx_seq_one_letter_code
_entity_poly.pdbx_strand_id
1 'polypeptide(L)' 'MSFTKILHLLFEVLSHAKLDLIKALSLAKINTNSMTLTKKITLICKDNKIIKVFYPQKNIENVIYWIKNN' A
#
# COMPACT_ATOMS: atom_id res chain seq x y z
N MET A 1 7.75 21.23 1.48
CA MET A 1 9.05 20.67 1.04
C MET A 1 8.84 19.20 0.74
N SER A 2 8.71 18.82 -0.54
CA SER A 2 8.26 17.48 -0.94
C SER A 2 9.40 16.46 -0.83
N PHE A 3 9.17 15.36 -0.10
CA PHE A 3 10.11 14.25 0.14
C PHE A 3 10.57 13.51 -1.14
N THR A 4 10.01 13.84 -2.30
CA THR A 4 10.24 13.15 -3.57
C THR A 4 11.60 13.44 -4.22
N LYS A 5 12.35 14.44 -3.76
CA LYS A 5 13.61 14.86 -4.44
C LYS A 5 14.84 14.00 -4.11
N ILE A 6 14.76 13.09 -3.12
CA ILE A 6 15.91 12.32 -2.61
C ILE A 6 15.80 10.81 -2.89
N LEU A 7 14.59 10.27 -3.02
CA LEU A 7 14.41 8.86 -3.40
C LEU A 7 14.21 8.77 -4.92
N HIS A 8 15.17 8.17 -5.63
CA HIS A 8 15.01 7.74 -7.03
C HIS A 8 14.00 6.58 -7.12
N LEU A 9 12.73 6.88 -6.87
CA LEU A 9 11.64 5.91 -6.95
C LEU A 9 11.36 5.64 -8.42
N LEU A 10 11.56 4.40 -8.84
CA LEU A 10 11.18 3.90 -10.18
C LEU A 10 9.67 3.68 -10.31
N PHE A 11 8.89 4.18 -9.36
CA PHE A 11 7.45 4.01 -9.30
C PHE A 11 6.81 5.26 -8.70
N GLU A 12 5.57 5.51 -9.14
CA GLU A 12 4.80 6.63 -8.65
C GLU A 12 4.44 6.45 -7.17
N VAL A 13 4.55 7.53 -6.41
CA VAL A 13 4.09 7.58 -5.03
C VAL A 13 2.78 8.32 -5.00
N LEU A 14 1.71 7.63 -4.61
CA LEU A 14 0.43 8.25 -4.37
C LEU A 14 0.44 8.94 -3.01
N SER A 15 0.26 10.26 -2.99
CA SER A 15 0.08 11.02 -1.75
C SER A 15 -1.28 10.69 -1.13
N HIS A 16 -1.26 10.02 0.02
CA HIS A 16 -2.46 9.43 0.62
C HIS A 16 -3.17 10.32 1.64
N ALA A 17 -3.23 11.64 1.38
CA ALA A 17 -3.69 12.62 2.38
C ALA A 17 -5.15 12.44 2.82
N LYS A 18 -6.03 11.88 1.96
CA LYS A 18 -7.48 11.77 2.24
C LYS A 18 -7.92 10.45 2.89
N LEU A 19 -7.02 9.47 3.00
CA LEU A 19 -7.30 8.13 3.55
C LEU A 19 -8.43 7.36 2.83
N ASP A 20 -8.82 7.76 1.61
CA ASP A 20 -9.98 7.19 0.91
C ASP A 20 -9.82 5.72 0.58
N LEU A 21 -8.65 5.31 0.07
CA LEU A 21 -8.35 3.89 -0.16
C LEU A 21 -8.40 3.06 1.13
N ILE A 22 -8.00 3.64 2.26
CA ILE A 22 -7.92 2.94 3.55
C ILE A 22 -9.34 2.74 4.09
N LYS A 23 -10.23 3.71 3.89
CA LYS A 23 -11.67 3.58 4.16
C LYS A 23 -12.30 2.54 3.24
N ALA A 24 -12.04 2.61 1.93
CA ALA A 24 -12.60 1.69 0.95
C ALA A 24 -12.18 0.22 1.20
N LEU A 25 -10.95 0.01 1.67
CA LEU A 25 -10.43 -1.31 2.03
C LEU A 25 -10.74 -1.73 3.48
N SER A 26 -11.47 -0.91 4.24
CA SER A 26 -11.81 -1.17 5.66
C SER A 26 -10.59 -1.54 6.52
N LEU A 27 -9.43 -0.94 6.25
CA LEU A 27 -8.20 -1.28 6.95
C LEU A 27 -8.23 -0.75 8.39
N ALA A 28 -7.63 -1.54 9.30
CA ALA A 28 -7.45 -1.13 10.68
C ALA A 28 -6.65 0.16 10.76
N LYS A 29 -7.25 1.17 11.40
CA LYS A 29 -6.65 2.45 11.72
C LYS A 29 -6.32 2.49 13.20
N ILE A 30 -5.14 3.01 13.52
CA ILE A 30 -4.72 3.27 14.88
C ILE A 30 -4.60 4.77 15.00
N ASN A 31 -5.46 5.39 15.82
CA ASN A 31 -5.39 6.82 16.09
C ASN A 31 -4.43 7.04 17.26
N THR A 32 -3.43 7.89 17.05
CA THR A 32 -2.58 8.43 18.11
C THR A 32 -2.92 9.90 18.30
N ASN A 33 -2.44 10.52 19.38
CA ASN A 33 -2.75 11.92 19.71
C ASN A 33 -2.37 12.92 18.60
N SER A 34 -1.52 12.54 17.64
CA SER A 34 -1.02 13.42 16.58
C SER A 34 -1.24 12.92 15.15
N MET A 35 -1.64 11.65 14.94
CA MET A 35 -1.81 11.11 13.59
C MET A 35 -2.65 9.83 13.53
N THR A 36 -3.19 9.53 12.35
CA THR A 36 -3.77 8.23 12.04
C THR A 36 -2.72 7.33 11.39
N LEU A 37 -2.34 6.27 12.07
CA LEU A 37 -1.48 5.21 11.54
C LEU A 37 -2.32 4.13 10.89
N THR A 38 -1.78 3.55 9.83
CA THR A 38 -2.45 2.47 9.08
C THR A 38 -1.47 1.36 8.83
N LYS A 39 -1.94 0.12 8.89
CA LYS A 39 -1.08 -1.04 8.62
C LYS A 39 -0.64 -1.05 7.16
N LYS A 40 0.63 -1.40 6.94
CA LYS A 40 1.18 -1.60 5.60
C LYS A 40 0.51 -2.81 4.94
N ILE A 41 0.13 -2.63 3.69
CA ILE A 41 -0.46 -3.66 2.82
C ILE A 41 0.23 -3.64 1.47
N THR A 42 0.24 -4.79 0.80
CA THR A 42 0.60 -4.89 -0.61
C THR A 42 -0.60 -5.42 -1.38
N LEU A 43 -0.95 -4.76 -2.48
CA LEU A 43 -2.05 -5.15 -3.35
C LEU A 43 -1.49 -5.47 -4.74
N ILE A 44 -2.10 -6.44 -5.42
CA ILE A 44 -1.92 -6.63 -6.85
C ILE A 44 -3.25 -6.31 -7.50
N CYS A 45 -3.20 -5.37 -8.45
CA CYS A 45 -4.36 -4.92 -9.20
C CYS A 45 -4.16 -5.20 -10.69
N LYS A 46 -5.22 -5.63 -11.37
CA LYS A 46 -5.27 -5.83 -12.82
C LYS A 46 -6.65 -5.43 -13.33
N ASP A 47 -6.71 -4.66 -14.41
CA ASP A 47 -7.96 -4.21 -15.04
C ASP A 47 -8.96 -3.59 -14.04
N ASN A 48 -8.47 -2.66 -13.21
CA ASN A 48 -9.23 -1.99 -12.14
C ASN A 48 -9.79 -2.90 -11.05
N LYS A 49 -9.33 -4.16 -10.98
CA LYS A 49 -9.72 -5.12 -9.94
C LYS A 49 -8.53 -5.48 -9.05
N ILE A 50 -8.78 -5.59 -7.76
CA ILE A 50 -7.81 -6.14 -6.82
C ILE A 50 -7.85 -7.66 -6.97
N ILE A 51 -6.77 -8.26 -7.44
CA ILE A 51 -6.66 -9.72 -7.67
C ILE A 51 -5.92 -10.43 -6.55
N LYS A 52 -5.11 -9.69 -5.77
CA LYS A 52 -4.43 -10.24 -4.59
C LYS A 52 -4.23 -9.19 -3.51
N VAL A 53 -4.43 -9.59 -2.26
CA VAL A 53 -4.14 -8.79 -1.06
C VAL A 53 -3.11 -9.53 -0.21
N PHE A 54 -2.04 -8.83 0.17
CA PHE A 54 -1.08 -9.29 1.17
C PHE A 54 -1.25 -8.43 2.42
N TYR A 55 -1.86 -9.02 3.45
CA TYR A 55 -2.07 -8.39 4.75
C TYR A 55 -1.94 -9.43 5.89
N PRO A 56 -1.23 -9.09 6.99
CA PRO A 56 -0.32 -7.95 7.13
C PRO A 56 0.83 -8.02 6.10
N GLN A 57 1.57 -6.92 5.90
CA GLN A 57 2.66 -6.85 4.92
C GLN A 57 3.53 -8.13 4.97
N LYS A 58 3.62 -8.83 3.83
CA LYS A 58 4.46 -10.02 3.68
C LYS A 58 5.81 -9.67 3.08
N ASN A 59 6.79 -10.57 3.26
CA ASN A 59 8.08 -10.50 2.59
C ASN A 59 7.89 -10.39 1.06
N ILE A 60 8.74 -9.60 0.40
CA ILE A 60 8.73 -9.35 -1.04
C ILE A 60 8.81 -10.64 -1.85
N GLU A 61 9.52 -11.64 -1.34
CA GLU A 61 9.65 -12.96 -1.98
C GLU A 61 8.29 -13.63 -2.24
N ASN A 62 7.34 -13.49 -1.31
CA ASN A 62 6.00 -14.03 -1.47
C ASN A 62 5.22 -13.31 -2.58
N VAL A 63 5.45 -12.01 -2.72
CA VAL A 63 4.82 -11.19 -3.77
C VAL A 63 5.37 -11.60 -5.14
N ILE A 64 6.70 -11.70 -5.25
CA ILE A 64 7.39 -12.13 -6.48
C ILE A 64 6.98 -13.55 -6.85
N TYR A 65 6.92 -14.47 -5.89
CA TYR A 65 6.47 -15.83 -6.12
C TYR A 65 5.05 -15.85 -6.67
N TRP A 66 4.12 -15.08 -6.08
CA TRP A 66 2.75 -15.03 -6.59
C TRP A 66 2.69 -14.51 -8.04
N ILE A 67 3.40 -13.42 -8.34
CA ILE A 67 3.46 -12.82 -9.69
C ILE A 67 4.03 -13.80 -10.73
N LYS A 68 5.00 -14.64 -10.35
CA LYS A 68 5.58 -15.63 -11.28
C LYS A 68 4.65 -16.81 -11.58
N ASN A 69 3.65 -17.06 -10.73
CA ASN A 69 2.79 -18.24 -10.80
C ASN A 69 1.32 -17.92 -11.15
N ASN A 70 0.96 -16.66 -11.44
CA ASN A 70 -0.40 -16.20 -11.76
C ASN A 70 -0.37 -15.15 -12.87
#